data_AF-A0A0L8JK29-F1
#
_entry.id   AF-A0A0L8JK29-F1
#
_cell.length_a   1.000
_cell.length_b   1.000
_cell.length_c   1.000
_cell.angle_alpha   90.00
_cell.angle_beta   90.00
_cell.angle_gamma   90.00
#
_symmetry.space_group_name_H-M   'P 1'
#
loop_
_entity.id
_entity.type
_entity.pdbx_description
1 polymer ?
#
loop_
_entity_poly.entity_id
_entity_poly.type
_entity_poly.pdbx_seq_one_letter_code
_entity_poly.pdbx_strand_id
1 'polypeptide(L)'
;MAEPDASADAAAGDPPWLSLALHGESEIPTAYFDTATSVAETIRNDPRWRAWWSQTEPRDLTLEVGLNPRAERNNFTTRKARLWASFRRDSSRFGGLNKNTLAYLAATDLESFLTLAATFLNLPAHPSVPLPSHATPPTSRRDAARTRLEELRRRHGKNTWRSSHVASLR
;
A
#
# COMPACT_ATOMS: atom_id res chain seq x y z
N MET A 1 20.19 -2.16 52.13
CA MET A 1 18.99 -1.30 51.95
C MET A 1 18.46 -1.63 50.56
N ALA A 2 17.22 -2.12 50.50
CA ALA A 2 16.64 -2.80 49.35
C ALA A 2 16.37 -1.87 48.15
N GLU A 3 16.34 -2.47 46.96
CA GLU A 3 15.91 -1.86 45.70
C GLU A 3 14.48 -1.30 45.75
N PRO A 4 14.09 -0.57 44.70
CA PRO A 4 13.01 -1.13 43.90
C PRO A 4 13.39 -1.28 42.42
N ASP A 5 13.40 -2.53 41.99
CA ASP A 5 13.03 -2.99 40.66
C ASP A 5 11.57 -2.56 40.39
N ALA A 6 11.35 -1.70 39.41
CA ALA A 6 10.05 -1.50 38.76
C ALA A 6 10.17 -0.54 37.58
N SER A 7 10.58 -1.06 36.44
CA SER A 7 9.99 -0.66 35.14
C SER A 7 10.14 -1.82 34.17
N ALA A 8 9.47 -2.92 34.55
CA ALA A 8 8.93 -3.85 33.59
C ALA A 8 7.90 -3.08 32.75
N ASP A 9 8.36 -2.49 31.66
CA ASP A 9 7.45 -1.96 30.64
C ASP A 9 6.69 -3.15 30.02
N ALA A 10 5.40 -2.96 29.91
CA ALA A 10 4.43 -4.02 29.80
C ALA A 10 4.47 -4.70 28.41
N ALA A 11 4.42 -6.03 28.42
CA ALA A 11 3.77 -6.87 27.41
C ALA A 11 4.09 -6.57 25.93
N ALA A 12 5.35 -6.72 25.51
CA ALA A 12 5.62 -7.01 24.10
C ALA A 12 5.30 -8.49 23.84
N GLY A 13 4.00 -8.80 23.69
CA GLY A 13 3.59 -10.08 23.11
C GLY A 13 4.25 -10.29 21.75
N ASP A 14 4.40 -11.54 21.32
CA ASP A 14 4.98 -11.84 20.02
C ASP A 14 4.29 -11.02 18.92
N PRO A 15 5.05 -10.32 18.06
CA PRO A 15 4.46 -9.49 17.01
C PRO A 15 3.58 -10.37 16.11
N PRO A 16 2.46 -9.85 15.60
CA PRO A 16 1.58 -10.64 14.75
C PRO A 16 2.33 -11.08 13.48
N TRP A 17 1.99 -12.28 12.99
CA TRP A 17 2.57 -12.85 11.77
C TRP A 17 2.40 -11.92 10.55
N LEU A 18 1.37 -11.09 10.54
CA LEU A 18 1.16 -10.02 9.58
C LEU A 18 1.14 -8.67 10.31
N SER A 19 2.09 -7.81 9.97
CA SER A 19 2.17 -6.42 10.42
C SER A 19 1.96 -5.47 9.24
N LEU A 20 1.16 -4.42 9.42
CA LEU A 20 0.95 -3.37 8.44
C LEU A 20 1.38 -2.03 9.03
N ALA A 21 2.25 -1.31 8.32
CA ALA A 21 2.66 0.04 8.62
C ALA A 21 2.31 0.95 7.45
N LEU A 22 1.47 1.95 7.70
CA LEU A 22 1.05 2.95 6.71
C LEU A 22 1.70 4.28 7.03
N HIS A 23 2.32 4.89 6.03
CA HIS A 23 2.99 6.17 6.14
C HIS A 23 2.55 7.09 5.02
N GLY A 24 2.40 8.38 5.32
CA GLY A 24 2.35 9.39 4.29
C GLY A 24 1.99 10.76 4.84
N GLU A 25 1.86 11.72 3.92
CA GLU A 25 1.62 13.12 4.26
C GLU A 25 0.19 13.37 4.75
N SER A 26 -0.02 14.48 5.45
CA SER A 26 -1.26 14.84 6.17
C SER A 26 -2.52 14.86 5.31
N GLU A 27 -2.40 14.89 3.98
CA GLU A 27 -3.50 14.97 3.03
C GLU A 27 -4.11 13.60 2.65
N ILE A 28 -3.55 12.50 3.16
CA ILE A 28 -4.08 11.18 2.79
C ILE A 28 -5.38 10.90 3.53
N PRO A 29 -6.45 10.48 2.83
CA PRO A 29 -7.74 10.26 3.47
C PRO A 29 -7.69 9.18 4.55
N THR A 30 -8.12 9.52 5.78
CA THR A 30 -8.25 8.60 6.92
C THR A 30 -9.03 7.35 6.57
N ALA A 31 -10.08 7.47 5.75
CA ALA A 31 -10.89 6.36 5.27
C ALA A 31 -10.08 5.23 4.58
N TYR A 32 -8.99 5.57 3.89
CA TYR A 32 -8.10 4.58 3.30
C TYR A 32 -7.30 3.85 4.38
N PHE A 33 -6.75 4.59 5.35
CA PHE A 33 -5.95 4.03 6.45
C PHE A 33 -6.78 3.10 7.33
N ASP A 34 -7.98 3.56 7.71
CA ASP A 34 -8.92 2.77 8.52
C ASP A 34 -9.28 1.48 7.80
N THR A 35 -9.58 1.56 6.50
CA THR A 35 -9.96 0.38 5.72
C THR A 35 -8.79 -0.58 5.56
N ALA A 36 -7.60 -0.09 5.19
CA ALA A 36 -6.42 -0.94 5.03
C ALA A 36 -6.05 -1.65 6.35
N THR A 37 -6.13 -0.93 7.47
CA THR A 37 -5.89 -1.50 8.80
C THR A 37 -6.91 -2.58 9.14
N SER A 38 -8.21 -2.30 8.94
CA SER A 38 -9.28 -3.26 9.21
C SER A 38 -9.22 -4.51 8.33
N VAL A 39 -8.89 -4.35 7.04
CA VAL A 39 -8.69 -5.49 6.12
C VAL A 39 -7.48 -6.31 6.55
N ALA A 40 -6.37 -5.68 6.89
CA ALA A 40 -5.17 -6.38 7.36
C ALA A 40 -5.39 -7.11 8.70
N GLU A 41 -6.17 -6.55 9.61
CA GLU A 41 -6.61 -7.22 10.84
C GLU A 41 -7.48 -8.44 10.54
N THR A 42 -8.42 -8.31 9.60
CA THR A 42 -9.27 -9.43 9.19
C THR A 42 -8.44 -10.57 8.60
N ILE A 43 -7.49 -10.26 7.72
CA ILE A 43 -6.54 -11.22 7.14
C ILE A 43 -5.71 -11.89 8.23
N ARG A 44 -5.15 -11.08 9.16
CA ARG A 44 -4.30 -11.56 10.25
C ARG A 44 -5.02 -12.59 11.13
N ASN A 45 -6.31 -12.37 11.37
CA ASN A 45 -7.14 -13.20 12.24
C ASN A 45 -7.82 -14.37 11.52
N ASP A 46 -7.75 -14.45 10.19
CA ASP A 46 -8.30 -15.57 9.42
C ASP A 46 -7.32 -16.77 9.42
N PRO A 47 -7.72 -17.94 9.95
CA PRO A 47 -6.88 -19.14 9.97
C PRO A 47 -6.45 -19.60 8.57
N ARG A 48 -7.26 -19.36 7.53
CA ARG A 48 -6.94 -19.74 6.15
C ARG A 48 -5.72 -18.97 5.63
N TRP A 49 -5.65 -17.69 5.97
CA TRP A 49 -4.51 -16.84 5.64
C TRP A 49 -3.26 -17.26 6.41
N ARG A 50 -3.39 -17.56 7.71
CA ARG A 50 -2.25 -18.06 8.50
C ARG A 50 -1.72 -19.39 7.98
N ALA A 51 -2.60 -20.32 7.62
CA ALA A 51 -2.25 -21.62 7.06
C ALA A 51 -1.58 -21.47 5.69
N TRP A 52 -2.10 -20.60 4.83
CA TRP A 52 -1.48 -20.26 3.55
C TRP A 52 -0.05 -19.72 3.75
N TRP A 53 0.15 -18.74 4.64
CA TRP A 53 1.47 -18.16 4.90
C TRP A 53 2.46 -19.15 5.53
N SER A 54 1.98 -20.15 6.28
CA SER A 54 2.84 -21.13 6.96
C SER A 54 3.71 -21.99 6.01
N GLN A 55 3.37 -22.00 4.72
CA GLN A 55 4.13 -22.66 3.65
C GLN A 55 5.46 -21.96 3.32
N THR A 56 5.66 -20.75 3.83
CA THR A 56 6.86 -19.96 3.60
C THR A 56 7.92 -20.20 4.67
N GLU A 57 9.19 -20.02 4.31
CA GLU A 57 10.30 -19.97 5.28
C GLU A 57 10.19 -18.72 6.17
N PRO A 58 9.92 -17.50 5.64
CA PRO A 58 9.59 -16.35 6.48
C PRO A 58 8.30 -16.59 7.30
N ARG A 59 8.44 -16.75 8.61
CA ARG A 59 7.27 -16.96 9.48
C ARG A 59 6.39 -15.72 9.61
N ASP A 60 6.99 -14.55 9.40
CA ASP A 60 6.32 -13.26 9.50
C ASP A 60 6.39 -12.45 8.20
N LEU A 61 5.38 -11.59 8.01
CA LEU A 61 5.26 -10.60 6.97
C LEU A 61 5.09 -9.21 7.59
N THR A 62 5.89 -8.25 7.12
CA THR A 62 5.69 -6.83 7.37
C THR A 62 5.44 -6.13 6.04
N LEU A 63 4.26 -5.52 5.91
CA LEU A 63 3.88 -4.65 4.82
C LEU A 63 4.11 -3.21 5.25
N GLU A 64 5.02 -2.50 4.59
CA GLU A 64 5.21 -1.06 4.78
C GLU A 64 4.70 -0.34 3.55
N VAL A 65 3.81 0.63 3.71
CA VAL A 65 3.21 1.36 2.59
C VAL A 65 3.45 2.84 2.79
N GLY A 66 4.31 3.42 1.96
CA GLY A 66 4.55 4.85 1.86
C GLY A 66 3.70 5.48 0.76
N LEU A 67 2.90 6.47 1.12
CA LEU A 67 1.96 7.17 0.26
C LEU A 67 2.44 8.60 0.06
N ASN A 68 3.12 8.86 -1.06
CA ASN A 68 3.79 10.14 -1.32
C ASN A 68 3.77 10.44 -2.82
N PRO A 69 3.87 11.70 -3.27
CA PRO A 69 3.83 12.07 -4.70
C PRO A 69 5.10 11.68 -5.49
N ARG A 70 5.89 10.74 -4.99
CA ARG A 70 7.15 10.27 -5.60
C ARG A 70 6.90 9.05 -6.48
N ALA A 71 7.87 8.73 -7.33
CA ALA A 71 7.84 7.55 -8.18
C ALA A 71 7.53 6.28 -7.37
N GLU A 72 6.62 5.48 -7.90
CA GLU A 72 6.23 4.21 -7.30
C GLU A 72 7.42 3.25 -7.24
N ARG A 73 7.47 2.47 -6.17
CA ARG A 73 8.56 1.52 -5.95
C ARG A 73 8.07 0.38 -5.08
N ASN A 74 8.52 -0.83 -5.40
CA ASN A 74 8.34 -2.01 -4.56
C ASN A 74 9.72 -2.49 -4.14
N ASN A 75 9.85 -2.96 -2.91
CA ASN A 75 11.08 -3.52 -2.39
C ASN A 75 10.75 -4.72 -1.50
N PHE A 76 11.48 -5.81 -1.68
CA PHE A 76 11.33 -7.02 -0.89
C PHE A 76 12.66 -7.38 -0.27
N THR A 77 12.68 -7.62 1.03
CA THR A 77 13.88 -8.06 1.74
C THR A 77 13.51 -9.10 2.78
N THR A 78 14.27 -10.20 2.82
CA THR A 78 14.08 -11.26 3.80
C THR A 78 15.20 -11.21 4.82
N ARG A 79 14.87 -11.10 6.10
CA ARG A 79 15.84 -11.12 7.22
C ARG A 79 15.20 -11.73 8.46
N LYS A 80 15.95 -12.56 9.20
CA LYS A 80 15.52 -13.17 10.49
C LYS A 80 14.14 -13.83 10.41
N ALA A 81 13.92 -14.70 9.41
CA ALA A 81 12.64 -15.37 9.17
C ALA A 81 11.43 -14.42 8.99
N ARG A 82 11.67 -13.18 8.55
CA ARG A 82 10.64 -12.19 8.24
C ARG A 82 10.82 -11.65 6.83
N LEU A 83 9.71 -11.57 6.09
CA LEU A 83 9.66 -10.82 4.83
C LEU A 83 9.24 -9.38 5.13
N TRP A 84 10.06 -8.44 4.71
CA TRP A 84 9.75 -7.02 4.68
C TRP A 84 9.42 -6.64 3.23
N ALA A 85 8.16 -6.26 3.00
CA ALA A 85 7.67 -5.82 1.71
C ALA A 85 7.27 -4.34 1.83
N SER A 86 8.09 -3.47 1.24
CA SER A 86 7.89 -2.04 1.26
C SER A 86 7.35 -1.57 -0.09
N PHE A 87 6.23 -0.85 -0.06
CA PHE A 87 5.53 -0.32 -1.21
C PHE A 87 5.49 1.19 -1.13
N ARG A 88 5.75 1.84 -2.25
CA ARG A 88 5.52 3.27 -2.44
C ARG A 88 4.45 3.46 -3.49
N ARG A 89 3.40 4.19 -3.16
CA ARG A 89 2.31 4.53 -4.09
C ARG A 89 2.16 6.04 -4.17
N ASP A 90 1.76 6.48 -5.36
CA ASP A 90 1.49 7.89 -5.62
C ASP A 90 0.24 8.34 -4.85
N SER A 91 0.36 9.36 -4.00
CA SER A 91 -0.76 9.92 -3.24
C SER A 91 -1.76 10.67 -4.13
N SER A 92 -1.38 11.07 -5.35
CA SER A 92 -2.28 11.76 -6.28
C SER A 92 -3.52 10.93 -6.65
N ARG A 93 -3.42 9.60 -6.53
CA ARG A 93 -4.52 8.64 -6.78
C ARG A 93 -5.75 8.84 -5.89
N PHE A 94 -5.59 9.48 -4.74
CA PHE A 94 -6.67 9.71 -3.79
C PHE A 94 -7.59 10.88 -4.19
N GLY A 95 -7.14 11.74 -5.10
CA GLY A 95 -7.84 12.95 -5.51
C GLY A 95 -9.28 12.69 -5.97
N GLY A 96 -10.24 13.32 -5.29
CA GLY A 96 -11.66 13.27 -5.64
C GLY A 96 -12.37 11.94 -5.36
N LEU A 97 -11.72 10.97 -4.71
CA LEU A 97 -12.35 9.71 -4.30
C LEU A 97 -13.19 9.92 -3.03
N ASN A 98 -14.34 9.25 -2.97
CA ASN A 98 -15.17 9.21 -1.77
C ASN A 98 -14.75 8.05 -0.84
N LYS A 99 -15.29 8.02 0.37
CA LYS A 99 -14.99 6.98 1.38
C LYS A 99 -15.13 5.54 0.84
N ASN A 100 -16.20 5.25 0.11
CA ASN A 100 -16.48 3.91 -0.40
C ASN A 100 -15.49 3.49 -1.49
N THR A 101 -15.08 4.43 -2.36
CA THR A 101 -14.04 4.18 -3.36
C THR A 101 -12.66 4.07 -2.73
N LEU A 102 -12.38 4.83 -1.68
CA LEU A 102 -11.13 4.69 -0.90
C LEU A 102 -11.05 3.33 -0.20
N ALA A 103 -12.18 2.85 0.34
CA ALA A 103 -12.27 1.53 0.94
C ALA A 103 -12.00 0.40 -0.06
N TYR A 104 -12.59 0.51 -1.26
CA TYR A 104 -12.30 -0.39 -2.37
C TYR A 104 -10.83 -0.37 -2.75
N LEU A 105 -10.26 0.83 -2.91
CA LEU A 105 -8.87 1.04 -3.26
C LEU A 105 -7.90 0.41 -2.25
N ALA A 106 -8.18 0.54 -0.96
CA ALA A 106 -7.38 -0.05 0.12
C ALA A 106 -7.38 -1.58 0.05
N ALA A 107 -8.55 -2.20 -0.16
CA ALA A 107 -8.66 -3.65 -0.29
C ALA A 107 -7.90 -4.17 -1.52
N THR A 108 -8.06 -3.53 -2.68
CA THR A 108 -7.36 -3.92 -3.92
C THR A 108 -5.85 -3.68 -3.85
N ASP A 109 -5.40 -2.64 -3.14
CA ASP A 109 -3.98 -2.44 -2.88
C ASP A 109 -3.39 -3.56 -2.05
N LEU A 110 -4.04 -3.93 -0.94
CA LEU A 110 -3.59 -5.03 -0.09
C LEU A 110 -3.55 -6.36 -0.85
N GLU A 111 -4.58 -6.63 -1.67
CA GLU A 111 -4.60 -7.78 -2.58
C GLU A 111 -3.39 -7.76 -3.52
N SER A 112 -3.11 -6.62 -4.14
CA SER A 112 -1.97 -6.46 -5.04
C SER A 112 -0.64 -6.66 -4.30
N PHE A 113 -0.50 -6.14 -3.08
CA PHE A 113 0.72 -6.29 -2.28
C PHE A 113 0.96 -7.74 -1.88
N LEU A 114 -0.08 -8.45 -1.47
CA LEU A 114 -0.03 -9.87 -1.09
C LEU A 114 0.23 -10.75 -2.31
N THR A 115 -0.34 -10.42 -3.47
CA THR A 115 -0.02 -11.08 -4.75
C THR A 115 1.45 -10.89 -5.12
N LEU A 116 1.99 -9.69 -4.97
CA LEU A 116 3.41 -9.43 -5.25
C LEU A 116 4.33 -10.17 -4.27
N ALA A 117 3.98 -10.22 -2.99
CA ALA A 117 4.72 -11.00 -1.99
C ALA A 117 4.66 -12.51 -2.29
N ALA A 118 3.49 -13.02 -2.66
CA ALA A 118 3.31 -14.41 -3.08
C ALA A 118 4.17 -14.74 -4.30
N THR A 119 4.18 -13.86 -5.31
CA THR A 119 4.99 -14.01 -6.52
C THR A 119 6.48 -14.01 -6.17
N PHE A 120 6.93 -13.08 -5.31
CA PHE A 120 8.31 -13.00 -4.85
C PHE A 120 8.78 -14.28 -4.13
N LEU A 121 7.89 -14.91 -3.37
CA LEU A 121 8.16 -16.16 -2.64
C LEU A 121 7.79 -17.43 -3.43
N ASN A 122 7.33 -17.30 -4.67
CA ASN A 122 6.82 -18.40 -5.50
C ASN A 122 5.75 -19.27 -4.81
N LEU A 123 4.79 -18.60 -4.14
CA LEU A 123 3.66 -19.23 -3.46
C LEU A 123 2.46 -19.45 -4.39
N PRO A 124 1.60 -20.42 -4.08
CA PRO A 124 0.28 -20.50 -4.72
C PRO A 124 -0.54 -19.25 -4.41
N ALA A 125 -1.60 -19.04 -5.19
CA ALA A 125 -2.54 -17.94 -5.00
C ALA A 125 -3.03 -17.88 -3.54
N HIS A 126 -3.04 -16.68 -2.97
CA HIS A 126 -3.54 -16.44 -1.63
C HIS A 126 -5.08 -16.56 -1.58
N PRO A 127 -5.68 -16.77 -0.40
CA PRO A 127 -7.12 -16.66 -0.22
C PRO A 127 -7.63 -15.26 -0.66
N SER A 128 -8.91 -15.12 -0.98
CA SER A 128 -9.45 -13.81 -1.36
C SER A 128 -9.29 -12.78 -0.23
N VAL A 129 -8.87 -11.57 -0.58
CA VAL A 129 -8.81 -10.45 0.37
C VAL A 129 -10.24 -10.02 0.71
N PRO A 130 -10.58 -9.83 2.00
CA PRO A 130 -11.92 -9.42 2.39
C PRO A 130 -12.21 -8.01 1.87
N LEU A 131 -13.25 -7.89 1.06
CA LEU A 131 -13.74 -6.61 0.57
C LEU A 131 -14.81 -6.07 1.53
N PRO A 132 -14.66 -4.86 2.08
CA PRO A 132 -15.68 -4.27 2.94
C PRO A 132 -17.02 -4.14 2.21
N SER A 133 -18.14 -4.44 2.88
CA SER A 133 -19.48 -4.46 2.27
C SER A 133 -19.94 -3.13 1.66
N HIS A 134 -19.40 -2.02 2.17
CA HIS A 134 -19.68 -0.67 1.69
C HIS A 134 -18.70 -0.19 0.61
N ALA A 135 -17.68 -0.98 0.28
CA ALA A 135 -16.69 -0.63 -0.73
C ALA A 135 -17.34 -0.65 -2.12
N THR A 136 -17.09 0.39 -2.91
CA THR A 136 -17.63 0.50 -4.27
C THR A 136 -16.49 0.81 -5.25
N PRO A 137 -16.38 0.08 -6.38
CA PRO A 137 -15.37 0.38 -7.38
C PRO A 137 -15.55 1.81 -7.93
N PRO A 138 -14.47 2.46 -8.38
CA PRO A 138 -14.59 3.73 -9.08
C PRO A 138 -15.50 3.57 -10.31
N THR A 139 -16.34 4.57 -10.57
CA THR A 139 -17.18 4.58 -11.77
C THR A 139 -16.31 4.78 -13.01
N SER A 140 -16.43 3.91 -14.02
CA SER A 140 -15.55 3.88 -15.22
C SER A 140 -15.44 5.22 -15.97
N ARG A 141 -16.42 6.11 -15.80
CA ARG A 141 -16.41 7.46 -16.36
C ARG A 141 -15.29 8.34 -15.82
N ARG A 142 -14.85 8.13 -14.57
CA ARG A 142 -13.71 8.84 -13.97
C ARG A 142 -12.36 8.33 -14.50
N ASP A 143 -12.24 7.04 -14.79
CA ASP A 143 -11.01 6.45 -15.35
C ASP A 143 -10.76 6.94 -16.78
N ALA A 144 -11.81 7.04 -17.59
CA ALA A 144 -11.72 7.64 -18.93
C ALA A 144 -11.30 9.13 -18.86
N ALA A 145 -11.83 9.89 -17.91
CA ALA A 145 -11.47 11.29 -17.71
C ALA A 145 -10.03 11.47 -17.21
N ARG A 146 -9.57 10.64 -16.26
CA ARG A 146 -8.18 10.64 -15.77
C ARG A 146 -7.19 10.24 -16.84
N THR A 147 -7.46 9.17 -17.58
CA THR A 147 -6.64 8.72 -18.72
C THR A 147 -6.50 9.84 -19.75
N ARG A 148 -7.62 10.52 -20.07
CA ARG A 148 -7.64 11.66 -21.00
C ARG A 148 -6.86 12.87 -20.46
N LEU A 149 -6.87 13.10 -19.14
CA LEU A 149 -6.14 14.20 -18.49
C LEU A 149 -4.62 13.92 -18.42
N GLU A 150 -4.21 12.68 -18.16
CA GLU A 150 -2.81 12.22 -18.25
C GLU A 150 -2.29 12.25 -19.68
N GLU A 151 -3.11 11.88 -20.65
CA GLU A 151 -2.80 12.00 -22.08
C GLU A 151 -2.61 13.47 -22.49
N LEU A 152 -3.49 14.37 -22.04
CA LEU A 152 -3.35 15.81 -22.24
C LEU A 152 -2.08 16.38 -21.58
N ARG A 153 -1.77 15.97 -20.34
CA ARG A 153 -0.53 16.38 -19.66
C ARG A 153 0.73 15.89 -20.38
N ARG A 154 0.74 14.66 -20.89
CA ARG A 154 1.85 14.13 -21.71
C ARG A 154 2.04 14.90 -23.02
N ARG A 155 0.94 15.33 -23.66
CA ARG A 155 0.99 16.13 -24.90
C ARG A 155 1.49 17.56 -24.62
N HIS A 156 1.06 18.18 -23.53
CA HIS A 156 1.49 19.54 -23.17
C HIS A 156 2.91 19.60 -22.58
N GLY A 157 3.38 18.57 -21.87
CA GLY A 157 4.77 18.49 -21.37
C GLY A 157 5.83 18.30 -22.47
N LYS A 158 5.44 17.85 -23.68
CA LYS A 158 6.34 17.75 -24.84
C LYS A 158 6.46 19.06 -25.64
N ASN A 159 5.57 20.03 -25.43
CA ASN A 159 5.54 21.26 -26.24
C ASN A 159 6.36 22.42 -25.67
N THR A 160 6.91 22.31 -24.45
CA THR A 160 7.71 23.38 -23.82
C THR A 160 9.21 23.32 -24.13
N TRP A 161 9.69 22.31 -24.87
CA TRP A 161 11.11 22.21 -25.27
C TRP A 161 11.41 22.63 -26.73
N ARG A 162 10.44 23.19 -27.47
CA ARG A 162 10.65 23.71 -28.86
C ARG A 162 10.35 25.21 -29.02
N SER A 163 10.55 26.03 -27.99
CA SER A 163 10.48 27.50 -28.13
C SER A 163 11.58 28.23 -27.34
N SER A 164 12.80 27.71 -27.42
CA SER A 164 14.01 28.46 -27.03
C SER A 164 15.15 28.11 -27.97
N HIS A 165 14.99 28.41 -29.27
CA HIS A 165 16.12 28.45 -30.20
C HIS A 165 15.85 29.33 -31.44
N VAL A 166 15.20 30.48 -31.26
CA VAL A 166 15.23 31.56 -32.25
C VAL A 166 15.32 32.89 -31.51
N ALA A 167 16.49 33.19 -30.94
CA ALA A 167 16.85 34.53 -30.49
C ALA A 167 18.38 34.65 -30.36
N SER A 168 19.02 34.92 -31.50
CA SER A 168 20.26 35.68 -31.69
C SER A 168 20.52 35.64 -33.20
N LEU A 169 20.14 36.63 -34.01
CA LEU A 169 20.87 37.90 -34.24
C LEU A 169 22.39 37.62 -34.21
N ARG A 170 23.13 37.71 -35.30
CA ARG A 170 23.15 38.76 -36.32
C ARG A 170 24.03 38.31 -37.49
#